data_AF-A0A1A9GR39-F1
#
_entry.id   AF-A0A1A9GR39-F1
#
_cell.length_a   1.000
_cell.length_b   1.000
_cell.length_c   1.000
_cell.angle_alpha   90.00
_cell.angle_beta   90.00
_cell.angle_gamma   90.00
#
_symmetry.space_group_name_H-M   'P 1'
#
loop_
_entity.id
_entity.type
_entity.pdbx_description
1 polymer ?
#
loop_
_entity_poly.entity_id
_entity_poly.type
_entity_poly.pdbx_seq_one_letter_code
_entity_poly.pdbx_strand_id
1 'polypeptide(L)' 'MAGWTWAPYPRWQFSNTSDDIRDLCCWALDLVDVAWRRSSTTTISVSTRAGVARLDELVGLKS' A
#
# COMPACT_ATOMS: atom_id res chain seq x y z
N MET A 1 22.27 25.24 11.48
CA MET A 1 20.94 25.09 10.83
C MET A 1 20.86 23.65 10.31
N ALA A 2 20.46 22.69 11.13
CA ALA A 2 20.30 21.31 10.66
C ALA A 2 18.94 21.19 9.98
N GLY A 3 18.94 21.06 8.65
CA GLY A 3 17.73 20.86 7.86
C GLY A 3 17.14 19.47 8.09
N TRP A 4 15.89 19.41 8.53
CA TRP A 4 15.14 18.16 8.57
C TRP A 4 14.99 17.60 7.16
N THR A 5 15.63 16.47 6.88
CA THR A 5 15.29 15.63 5.74
C THR A 5 14.23 14.66 6.20
N TRP A 6 12.97 14.92 5.84
CA TRP A 6 11.93 13.90 5.92
C TRP A 6 12.34 12.77 4.97
N ALA A 7 12.70 11.60 5.50
CA ALA A 7 12.81 10.43 4.64
C ALA A 7 11.41 10.17 4.06
N PRO A 8 11.26 9.94 2.74
CA PRO A 8 9.98 9.51 2.20
C PRO A 8 9.60 8.21 2.90
N TYR A 9 8.39 8.15 3.46
CA TYR A 9 7.82 6.92 4.00
C TYR A 9 7.20 6.17 2.83
N PRO A 10 7.88 5.16 2.24
CA PRO A 10 7.32 4.43 1.12
C PRO A 10 6.03 3.76 1.60
N ARG A 11 4.96 3.94 0.83
CA ARG A 11 3.66 3.32 1.06
C ARG A 11 3.09 2.93 -0.29
N TRP A 12 2.42 1.78 -0.33
CA TRP A 12 1.64 1.41 -1.49
C TRP A 12 0.22 1.95 -1.34
N GLN A 13 -0.32 2.51 -2.41
CA GLN A 13 -1.71 2.97 -2.46
C GLN A 13 -2.37 2.49 -3.75
N PHE A 14 -3.58 1.98 -3.60
CA PHE A 14 -4.45 1.62 -4.70
C PHE A 14 -5.73 2.44 -4.59
N SER A 15 -6.03 3.24 -5.61
CA SER A 15 -7.21 4.08 -5.67
C SER A 15 -8.07 3.68 -6.87
N ASN A 16 -9.34 3.36 -6.61
CA ASN A 16 -10.31 3.02 -7.64
C ASN A 16 -11.73 3.38 -7.15
N THR A 17 -12.65 3.75 -8.03
CA THR A 17 -14.03 4.11 -7.67
C THR A 17 -14.99 2.91 -7.59
N SER A 18 -14.68 1.79 -8.24
CA SER A 18 -15.46 0.55 -8.16
C SER A 18 -15.20 -0.18 -6.82
N ASP A 19 -16.27 -0.58 -6.13
CA ASP A 19 -16.19 -1.44 -4.94
C ASP A 19 -15.65 -2.83 -5.29
N ASP A 20 -16.19 -3.48 -6.32
CA ASP A 20 -15.78 -4.83 -6.71
C ASP A 20 -14.27 -4.94 -7.01
N ILE A 21 -13.70 -3.93 -7.69
CA ILE A 21 -12.27 -3.88 -7.97
C ILE A 21 -11.45 -3.69 -6.68
N ARG A 22 -11.95 -2.88 -5.73
CA ARG A 22 -11.30 -2.71 -4.42
C ARG A 22 -11.37 -4.00 -3.61
N ASP A 23 -12.48 -4.72 -3.64
CA ASP A 23 -12.65 -5.99 -2.94
C ASP A 23 -11.69 -7.05 -3.50
N LEU A 24 -11.52 -7.12 -4.82
CA LEU A 24 -10.50 -7.97 -5.45
C LEU A 24 -9.08 -7.59 -5.02
N CYS A 25 -8.78 -6.29 -4.88
CA CYS A 25 -7.49 -5.85 -4.37
C CYS A 25 -7.27 -6.28 -2.91
N CYS A 26 -8.26 -6.08 -2.03
CA CYS A 26 -8.21 -6.55 -0.65
C CYS A 26 -7.99 -8.07 -0.57
N TRP A 27 -8.78 -8.84 -1.32
CA TRP A 27 -8.66 -10.29 -1.38
C TRP A 27 -7.25 -10.74 -1.82
N ALA A 28 -6.69 -10.10 -2.85
CA ALA A 28 -5.34 -10.41 -3.31
C ALA A 28 -4.26 -10.08 -2.27
N LEU A 29 -4.43 -8.99 -1.51
CA LEU A 29 -3.52 -8.63 -0.41
C LEU A 29 -3.60 -9.63 0.75
N ASP A 30 -4.80 -10.11 1.09
CA ASP A 30 -5.00 -11.15 2.10
C ASP A 30 -4.36 -12.48 1.70
N LEU A 31 -4.45 -12.87 0.41
CA LEU A 31 -3.81 -14.09 -0.10
C LEU A 31 -2.28 -14.11 0.07
N VAL A 32 -1.65 -12.93 0.08
CA VAL A 32 -0.19 -12.80 0.21
C VAL A 32 0.23 -12.29 1.60
N ASP A 33 -0.69 -12.32 2.56
CA ASP A 33 -0.48 -11.92 3.95
C ASP A 33 0.05 -10.48 4.11
N VAL A 34 -0.48 -9.54 3.32
CA VAL A 34 -0.12 -8.12 3.39
C VAL A 34 -1.22 -7.34 4.10
N ALA A 35 -0.93 -6.87 5.31
CA ALA A 35 -1.85 -6.04 6.06
C ALA A 35 -2.14 -4.70 5.34
N TRP A 36 -3.43 -4.39 5.16
CA TRP A 36 -3.89 -3.20 4.46
C TRP A 36 -4.95 -2.43 5.26
N ARG A 37 -5.20 -1.18 4.85
CA ARG A 37 -6.26 -0.33 5.41
C ARG A 37 -7.00 0.41 4.31
N ARG A 38 -8.33 0.51 4.42
CA ARG A 38 -9.11 1.50 3.68
C ARG A 38 -8.89 2.88 4.30
N SER A 39 -8.11 3.72 3.63
CA SER A 39 -7.79 5.07 4.08
C SER A 39 -8.82 6.10 3.65
N SER A 40 -9.67 5.75 2.68
CA SER A 40 -10.83 6.53 2.24
C SER A 40 -11.88 5.58 1.63
N THR A 41 -13.00 6.13 1.15
CA THR A 41 -14.01 5.37 0.40
C THR A 41 -13.44 4.68 -0.83
N THR A 42 -12.42 5.25 -1.47
CA THR A 42 -11.90 4.80 -2.77
C THR A 42 -10.44 4.34 -2.73
N THR A 43 -9.78 4.37 -1.58
CA THR A 43 -8.34 4.09 -1.46
C THR A 43 -8.03 3.02 -0.43
N ILE A 44 -7.24 2.03 -0.84
CA ILE A 44 -6.58 1.03 0.00
C ILE A 44 -5.10 1.42 0.12
N SER A 45 -4.57 1.40 1.35
CA SER A 45 -3.18 1.73 1.66
C SER A 45 -2.49 0.58 2.38
N VAL A 46 -1.22 0.35 2.04
CA VAL A 46 -0.28 -0.50 2.78
C VAL A 46 0.89 0.36 3.22
N SER A 47 1.05 0.50 4.53
CA SER A 47 2.04 1.40 5.14
C SER A 47 2.89 0.73 6.21
N THR A 48 2.67 -0.54 6.51
CA THR A 48 3.56 -1.30 7.39
C THR A 48 4.85 -1.59 6.63
N ARG A 49 6.00 -1.49 7.32
CA ARG A 49 7.31 -1.78 6.68
C ARG A 49 7.35 -3.18 6.06
N ALA A 50 6.77 -4.17 6.75
CA ALA A 50 6.68 -5.54 6.26
C ALA A 50 5.81 -5.64 5.00
N GLY A 51 4.64 -5.01 4.99
CA GLY A 51 3.75 -5.04 3.82
C GLY A 51 4.33 -4.31 2.61
N VAL A 52 5.03 -3.19 2.83
CA VAL A 52 5.72 -2.44 1.77
C VAL A 52 6.82 -3.29 1.16
N ALA A 53 7.71 -3.85 1.98
CA ALA A 53 8.77 -4.73 1.49
C ALA A 53 8.22 -5.95 0.74
N ARG A 54 7.13 -6.54 1.24
CA ARG A 54 6.48 -7.69 0.60
C ARG A 54 5.92 -7.35 -0.78
N LEU A 55 5.31 -6.18 -0.93
CA LEU A 55 4.81 -5.73 -2.23
C LEU A 55 5.94 -5.34 -3.17
N ASP A 56 7.03 -4.75 -2.67
CA ASP A 56 8.21 -4.47 -3.47
C ASP A 56 8.84 -5.76 -4.03
N GLU A 57 8.83 -6.86 -3.28
CA GLU A 57 9.26 -8.19 -3.76
C GLU A 57 8.33 -8.79 -4.82
N LEU A 58 7.01 -8.66 -4.64
CA LEU A 58 6.01 -9.31 -5.49
C LEU A 58 5.73 -8.54 -6.79
N VAL A 59 5.70 -7.21 -6.72
CA VAL A 59 5.29 -6.32 -7.82
C VAL A 59 6.49 -5.59 -8.42
N GLY A 60 7.59 -5.49 -7.67
CA GLY A 60 8.74 -4.66 -7.98
C GLY A 60 8.68 -3.31 -7.26
N LEU A 61 9.88 -2.80 -6.91
CA LEU A 61 10.04 -1.48 -6.29
C LEU A 61 9.35 -0.40 -7.12
N LYS A 62 8.53 0.41 -6.45
CA LYS A 62 7.87 1.57 -7.06
C LYS A 62 8.56 2.85 -6.60
N SER A 63 8.91 3.70 -7.58
CA SER A 63 9.63 4.97 -7.41
C SER A 63 8.72 6.13 -6.99
#